data_AF-A0A8T4G4T1-F1
#
_entry.id   AF-A0A8T4G4T1-F1
#
_cell.length_a   1.000
_cell.length_b   1.000
_cell.length_c   1.000
_cell.angle_alpha   90.00
_cell.angle_beta   90.00
_cell.angle_gamma   90.00
#
_symmetry.space_group_name_H-M   'P 1'
#
loop_
_entity.id
_entity.type
_entity.pdbx_description
1 polymer ?
#
loop_
_entity_poly.entity_id
_entity_poly.type
_entity_poly.pdbx_seq_one_letter_code
_entity_poly.pdbx_strand_id
1 'polypeptide(L)'
;MDAFLSRLEEKIESRLEELISEKNNIPEDAEEHVIFVKEISMEDAKKLVEEFISDKKGEIITALEIAEKLNIPYELAHEIFLQLIKEGKLEELDEF
;
A
#
# COMPACT_ATOMS: atom_id res chain seq x y z
N MET A 1 -57.05 -27.27 -17.63
CA MET A 1 -56.65 -26.30 -16.59
C MET A 1 -55.14 -26.37 -16.35
N ASP A 2 -54.55 -27.56 -16.46
CA ASP A 2 -53.11 -27.80 -16.22
C ASP A 2 -52.15 -27.11 -17.18
N ALA A 3 -52.48 -27.03 -18.48
CA ALA A 3 -51.57 -26.43 -19.47
C ALA A 3 -51.29 -24.92 -19.27
N PHE A 4 -52.20 -24.20 -18.59
CA PHE A 4 -51.99 -22.80 -18.25
C PHE A 4 -51.06 -22.65 -17.05
N LEU A 5 -51.20 -23.53 -16.06
CA LEU A 5 -50.36 -23.55 -14.87
C LEU A 5 -48.91 -23.92 -15.24
N SER A 6 -48.71 -24.95 -16.08
CA SER A 6 -47.36 -25.34 -16.52
C SER A 6 -46.65 -24.23 -17.31
N ARG A 7 -47.36 -23.47 -18.14
CA ARG A 7 -46.77 -22.31 -18.84
C ARG A 7 -46.40 -21.16 -17.91
N LEU A 8 -47.13 -21.03 -16.81
CA LEU A 8 -46.84 -20.01 -15.81
C LEU A 8 -45.62 -20.39 -14.97
N GLU A 9 -45.52 -21.67 -14.60
CA GLU A 9 -44.36 -22.25 -13.89
C GLU A 9 -43.08 -22.10 -14.71
N GLU A 10 -43.10 -22.52 -15.98
CA GLU A 10 -41.95 -22.42 -16.89
C GLU A 10 -41.45 -20.97 -17.06
N LYS A 11 -42.38 -20.01 -17.09
CA LYS A 11 -42.05 -18.58 -17.21
C LYS A 11 -41.51 -17.97 -15.92
N ILE A 12 -41.93 -18.50 -14.76
CA ILE A 12 -41.40 -18.09 -13.45
C ILE A 12 -39.99 -18.65 -13.28
N GLU A 13 -39.78 -19.92 -13.63
CA GLU A 13 -38.47 -20.58 -13.59
C GLU A 13 -37.46 -19.86 -14.49
N SER A 14 -37.82 -19.56 -15.74
CA SER A 14 -36.91 -18.86 -16.65
C SER A 14 -36.51 -17.48 -16.11
N ARG A 15 -37.44 -16.76 -15.47
CA ARG A 15 -37.16 -15.43 -14.91
C ARG A 15 -36.30 -15.50 -13.65
N LEU A 16 -36.43 -16.55 -12.86
CA LEU A 16 -35.58 -16.79 -11.70
C LEU A 16 -34.15 -17.14 -12.11
N GLU A 17 -33.98 -17.97 -13.15
CA GLU A 17 -32.67 -18.30 -13.70
C GLU A 17 -31.96 -17.07 -14.28
N GLU A 18 -32.69 -16.19 -14.98
CA GLU A 18 -32.17 -14.90 -15.45
C GLU A 18 -31.67 -14.04 -14.28
N LEU A 19 -32.48 -13.87 -13.22
CA LEU A 19 -32.14 -13.04 -12.06
C LEU A 19 -30.96 -13.60 -11.25
N ILE A 20 -30.86 -14.93 -11.12
CA ILE A 20 -29.73 -15.59 -10.45
C ILE A 20 -28.45 -15.38 -11.28
N SER A 21 -28.55 -15.51 -12.60
CA SER A 21 -27.42 -15.28 -13.51
C SER A 21 -26.97 -13.81 -13.51
N GLU A 22 -27.90 -12.86 -13.42
CA GLU A 22 -27.57 -11.44 -13.27
C GLU A 22 -26.90 -11.16 -11.91
N LYS A 23 -27.41 -11.73 -10.81
CA LYS A 23 -26.82 -11.57 -9.48
C LYS A 23 -25.39 -12.13 -9.40
N ASN A 24 -25.14 -13.29 -10.02
CA ASN A 24 -23.83 -13.94 -10.02
C ASN A 24 -22.81 -13.23 -10.93
N ASN A 25 -23.24 -12.31 -11.79
CA ASN A 25 -22.37 -11.47 -12.62
C ASN A 25 -22.12 -10.08 -12.03
N ILE A 26 -22.66 -9.78 -10.85
CA ILE A 26 -22.27 -8.59 -10.10
C ILE A 26 -20.94 -8.95 -9.40
N PRO A 27 -19.81 -8.35 -9.80
CA PRO A 27 -18.56 -8.58 -9.09
C PRO A 27 -18.74 -8.17 -7.62
N GLU A 28 -18.55 -9.12 -6.70
CA GLU A 28 -18.60 -8.89 -5.25
C GLU A 28 -17.45 -7.97 -4.76
N ASP A 29 -16.47 -7.67 -5.61
CA ASP A 29 -15.27 -6.89 -5.28
C ASP A 29 -15.31 -5.46 -5.83
N ALA A 30 -16.32 -4.70 -5.42
CA ALA A 30 -16.17 -3.25 -5.34
C ALA A 30 -15.93 -2.86 -3.88
N GLU A 31 -14.98 -3.53 -3.21
CA GLU A 31 -14.40 -2.97 -2.00
C GLU A 31 -13.79 -1.63 -2.39
N GLU A 32 -14.39 -0.54 -1.91
CA GLU A 32 -13.79 0.78 -2.01
C GLU A 32 -12.36 0.69 -1.47
N HIS A 33 -11.35 0.82 -2.36
CA HIS A 33 -9.96 0.91 -1.95
C HIS A 33 -9.77 2.22 -1.18
N VAL A 34 -10.04 2.20 0.12
CA VAL A 34 -9.79 3.34 0.99
C VAL A 34 -8.29 3.48 1.18
N ILE A 35 -7.72 4.56 0.62
CA ILE A 35 -6.32 4.92 0.83
C ILE A 35 -6.23 5.60 2.19
N PHE A 36 -5.61 4.93 3.17
CA PHE A 36 -5.33 5.52 4.47
C PHE A 36 -4.03 6.32 4.41
N VAL A 37 -4.12 7.63 4.63
CA VAL A 37 -2.96 8.52 4.74
C VAL A 37 -2.67 8.76 6.22
N LYS A 38 -1.46 8.45 6.66
CA LYS A 38 -0.97 8.75 8.00
C LYS A 38 0.33 9.53 7.89
N GLU A 39 0.43 10.62 8.65
CA GLU A 39 1.69 11.35 8.79
C GLU A 39 2.72 10.47 9.51
N ILE A 40 3.92 10.38 8.94
CA ILE A 40 5.01 9.63 9.54
C ILE A 40 5.65 10.46 10.65
N SER A 41 5.78 9.86 11.84
CA SER A 41 6.48 10.52 12.94
C SER A 41 8.00 10.49 12.72
N MET A 42 8.73 11.42 13.33
CA MET A 42 10.19 11.43 13.27
C MET A 42 10.81 10.13 13.81
N GLU A 43 10.25 9.57 14.88
CA GLU A 43 10.73 8.30 15.44
C GLU A 43 10.52 7.11 14.49
N ASP A 44 9.36 7.05 13.83
CA ASP A 44 9.06 5.99 12.87
C ASP A 44 9.94 6.13 11.62
N ALA A 45 10.12 7.36 11.12
CA ALA A 45 11.03 7.64 10.01
C ALA A 45 12.46 7.24 10.34
N LYS A 46 12.94 7.55 11.55
CA LYS A 46 14.27 7.14 12.00
C LYS A 46 14.44 5.62 11.99
N LYS A 47 13.46 4.86 12.49
CA LYS A 47 13.50 3.39 12.45
C LYS A 47 13.59 2.86 11.01
N LEU A 48 12.78 3.40 10.11
CA LEU A 48 12.80 3.01 8.70
C LEU A 48 14.15 3.32 8.05
N VAL A 49 14.76 4.47 8.36
CA VAL A 49 16.10 4.81 7.89
C VAL A 49 17.13 3.84 8.45
N GLU A 50 17.09 3.54 9.75
CA GLU A 50 18.01 2.58 10.38
C GLU A 50 17.90 1.17 9.78
N GLU A 51 16.69 0.70 9.50
CA GLU A 51 16.45 -0.56 8.78
C GLU A 51 16.95 -0.51 7.34
N PHE A 52 16.77 0.62 6.65
CA PHE A 52 17.23 0.78 5.27
C PHE A 52 18.76 0.76 5.13
N ILE A 53 19.48 1.30 6.12
CA ILE A 53 20.95 1.36 6.09
C ILE A 53 21.61 0.11 6.69
N SER A 54 20.90 -0.72 7.45
CA SER A 54 21.49 -1.89 8.12
C SER A 54 22.14 -2.87 7.14
N ASP A 55 21.55 -2.97 5.94
CA ASP A 55 21.94 -3.92 4.90
C ASP A 55 22.93 -3.31 3.89
N LYS A 56 23.29 -2.03 4.05
CA LYS A 56 24.10 -1.24 3.09
C LYS A 56 25.51 -0.91 3.60
N LYS A 57 26.07 -1.81 4.42
CA LYS A 57 27.40 -1.60 5.02
C LYS A 57 28.48 -1.42 3.95
N GLY A 58 29.15 -0.27 3.98
CA GLY A 58 30.21 0.08 3.04
C GLY A 58 29.73 0.69 1.73
N GLU A 59 28.42 0.89 1.56
CA GLU A 59 27.87 1.66 0.44
C GLU A 59 27.84 3.15 0.80
N ILE A 60 28.08 3.99 -0.21
CA ILE A 60 27.88 5.43 -0.10
C ILE A 60 26.40 5.68 -0.35
N ILE A 61 25.75 6.29 0.64
CA ILE A 61 24.33 6.60 0.59
C ILE A 61 24.13 8.09 0.88
N THR A 62 23.18 8.69 0.16
CA THR A 62 22.83 10.10 0.30
C THR A 62 21.47 10.27 0.98
N ALA A 63 21.25 11.41 1.64
CA ALA A 63 19.95 11.74 2.22
C ALA A 63 18.83 11.79 1.16
N LEU A 64 19.16 12.17 -0.09
CA LEU A 64 18.22 12.19 -1.21
C LEU A 64 17.75 10.77 -1.57
N GLU A 65 18.66 9.81 -1.68
CA GLU A 65 18.31 8.42 -1.99
C GLU A 65 17.38 7.82 -0.93
N ILE A 66 17.59 8.16 0.35
CA ILE A 66 16.72 7.73 1.44
C ILE A 66 15.34 8.37 1.32
N ALA A 67 15.29 9.69 1.09
CA ALA A 67 14.04 10.42 0.93
C ALA A 67 13.18 9.82 -0.18
N GLU A 68 13.78 9.52 -1.34
CA GLU A 68 13.10 8.91 -2.47
C GLU A 68 12.67 7.46 -2.19
N LYS A 69 13.54 6.65 -1.59
CA LYS A 69 13.25 5.22 -1.36
C LYS A 69 12.24 4.99 -0.25
N LEU A 70 12.27 5.81 0.79
CA LEU A 70 11.35 5.72 1.93
C LEU A 70 10.13 6.63 1.78
N ASN A 71 10.09 7.43 0.72
CA ASN A 71 9.01 8.37 0.43
C ASN A 71 8.75 9.34 1.60
N ILE A 72 9.84 9.85 2.17
CA ILE A 72 9.84 10.83 3.27
C ILE A 72 10.39 12.17 2.79
N PRO A 73 10.03 13.30 3.45
CA PRO A 73 10.60 14.60 3.11
C PRO A 73 12.14 14.60 3.21
N TYR A 74 12.80 15.30 2.29
CA TYR A 74 14.26 15.40 2.25
C TYR A 74 14.81 15.99 3.55
N GLU A 75 14.15 17.01 4.09
CA GLU A 75 14.52 17.67 5.34
C GLU A 75 14.53 16.69 6.51
N LEU A 76 13.53 15.80 6.55
CA LEU A 76 13.42 14.76 7.57
C LEU A 76 14.54 13.73 7.42
N ALA A 77 14.79 13.26 6.20
CA ALA A 77 15.88 12.34 5.91
C ALA A 77 17.25 12.93 6.30
N HIS A 78 17.47 14.20 5.99
CA HIS A 78 18.68 14.93 6.32
C HIS A 78 18.88 15.09 7.82
N GLU A 79 17.84 15.47 8.57
CA GLU A 79 17.91 15.55 10.03
C GLU A 79 18.25 14.19 10.67
N ILE A 80 17.62 13.11 10.19
CA ILE A 80 17.92 11.74 10.66
C ILE A 80 19.38 11.40 10.38
N PHE A 81 19.89 11.74 9.20
CA PHE A 81 21.30 11.52 8.83
C PHE A 81 22.26 12.17 9.83
N LEU A 82 22.06 13.46 10.12
CA LEU A 82 22.88 14.18 11.09
C LEU A 82 22.80 13.56 12.49
N GLN A 83 21.64 13.04 12.90
CA GLN A 83 21.51 12.33 14.18
C GLN A 83 22.29 11.01 14.17
N LEU A 84 22.19 10.22 13.11
CA LEU A 84 22.88 8.93 13.00
C LEU A 84 24.40 9.09 12.94
N ILE A 85 24.89 10.16 12.31
CA ILE A 85 26.31 10.54 12.33
C ILE A 85 26.75 10.90 13.77
N LYS A 86 25.97 11.71 14.49
CA LYS A 86 26.24 12.04 15.90
C LYS A 86 26.23 10.82 16.81
N GLU A 87 25.42 9.81 16.49
CA GLU A 87 25.34 8.53 17.20
C GLU A 87 26.47 7.55 16.81
N GLY A 88 27.29 7.90 15.81
CA GLY A 88 28.38 7.05 15.31
C GLY A 88 27.89 5.83 14.51
N LYS A 89 26.66 5.87 13.99
CA LYS A 89 26.09 4.83 13.12
C LYS A 89 26.42 5.05 11.64
N LEU A 90 26.75 6.28 11.27
CA LEU A 90 27.17 6.69 9.94
C LEU A 90 28.46 7.50 10.04
N GLU A 91 29.28 7.45 8.99
CA GLU A 91 30.49 8.27 8.85
C GLU A 91 30.32 9.21 7.66
N GLU A 92 30.72 10.47 7.83
CA GLU A 92 30.79 11.42 6.73
C GLU A 92 31.99 11.07 5.84
N LEU A 93 31.76 11.03 4.53
CA LEU A 93 32.84 10.98 3.56
C LEU A 93 33.34 12.40 3.35
N ASP A 94 34.47 12.74 3.97
CA ASP A 94 35.23 13.93 3.59
C ASP A 94 35.75 13.73 2.16
N GLU A 95 35.31 14.59 1.24
CA GLU A 95 35.91 14.67 -0.10
C GLU A 95 37.38 15.08 0.07
N PHE A 96 38.30 14.19 -0.32
CA PHE A 96 39.75 14.45 -0.38
C PHE A 96 40.12 15.38 -1.54
#